data_AF-A0A0L0LEJ9-F1
#
_entry.id   AF-A0A0L0LEJ9-F1
#
_cell.length_a   1.000
_cell.length_b   1.000
_cell.length_c   1.000
_cell.angle_alpha   90.00
_cell.angle_beta   90.00
_cell.angle_gamma   90.00
#
_symmetry.space_group_name_H-M   'P 1'
#
loop_
_entity.id
_entity.type
_entity.pdbx_description
1 polymer ?
#
loop_
_entity_poly.entity_id
_entity_poly.type
_entity_poly.pdbx_seq_one_letter_code
_entity_poly.pdbx_strand_id
1 'polypeptide(L)'
;MEVRHQIELWMTVALALYLTAFFIARRSWASHVVLAISGFVADMYATYLMVVISQDGVSLSRVSVWVQLHTVLSLSAIGLFFFQAYLGYHAKWGWPYERWLYRDQHIKFAKWVFLPTWAVAYASGFLLFL
;
A
#
# COMPACT_ATOMS: atom_id res chain seq x y z
N MET A 1 8.93 -2.43 -22.89
CA MET A 1 9.13 -1.51 -21.74
C MET A 1 10.02 -2.22 -20.74
N GLU A 2 11.15 -1.63 -20.39
CA GLU A 2 12.07 -2.18 -19.37
C GLU A 2 11.33 -2.39 -18.04
N VAL A 3 11.62 -3.47 -17.31
CA VAL A 3 10.86 -3.83 -16.08
C VAL A 3 10.91 -2.71 -15.03
N ARG A 4 11.99 -1.93 -14.97
CA ARG A 4 12.12 -0.73 -14.11
C ARG A 4 11.01 0.29 -14.36
N HIS A 5 10.78 0.64 -15.63
CA HIS A 5 9.72 1.57 -16.03
C HIS A 5 8.31 1.02 -15.69
N GLN A 6 8.15 -0.31 -15.68
CA GLN A 6 6.88 -0.91 -15.25
C GLN A 6 6.66 -0.71 -13.76
N ILE A 7 7.69 -0.91 -12.93
CA ILE A 7 7.62 -0.71 -11.48
C ILE A 7 7.24 0.74 -11.16
N GLU A 8 7.94 1.71 -11.74
CA GLU A 8 7.64 3.14 -11.53
C GLU A 8 6.20 3.49 -11.93
N LEU A 9 5.75 2.98 -13.08
CA LEU A 9 4.38 3.19 -13.57
C LEU A 9 3.35 2.62 -12.58
N TRP A 10 3.52 1.37 -12.15
CA TRP A 10 2.57 0.72 -11.24
C TRP A 10 2.58 1.35 -9.85
N MET A 11 3.73 1.76 -9.33
CA MET A 11 3.82 2.54 -8.10
C MET A 11 3.11 3.89 -8.21
N THR A 12 3.25 4.59 -9.35
CA THR A 12 2.58 5.87 -9.60
C THR A 12 1.07 5.69 -9.70
N VAL A 13 0.62 4.64 -10.39
CA VAL A 13 -0.81 4.27 -10.47
C VAL A 13 -1.36 3.95 -9.08
N ALA A 14 -0.64 3.17 -8.26
CA ALA A 14 -1.03 2.88 -6.89
C ALA A 14 -1.17 4.16 -6.04
N LEU A 15 -0.20 5.09 -6.13
CA LEU A 15 -0.25 6.39 -5.46
C LEU A 15 -1.51 7.18 -5.84
N ALA A 16 -1.80 7.31 -7.14
CA ALA A 16 -2.97 8.03 -7.61
C ALA A 16 -4.28 7.41 -7.11
N LEU A 17 -4.36 6.07 -7.10
CA LEU A 17 -5.51 5.33 -6.61
C LEU A 17 -5.71 5.51 -5.10
N TYR A 18 -4.66 5.41 -4.29
CA TYR A 18 -4.75 5.60 -2.83
C TYR A 18 -5.12 7.03 -2.44
N LEU A 19 -4.53 8.04 -3.09
CA LEU A 19 -4.92 9.44 -2.87
C LEU A 19 -6.39 9.68 -3.22
N THR A 20 -6.83 9.16 -4.37
CA THR A 20 -8.23 9.28 -4.79
C THR A 20 -9.17 8.56 -3.82
N ALA A 21 -8.78 7.36 -3.36
CA ALA A 21 -9.52 6.60 -2.35
C ALA A 21 -9.67 7.39 -1.04
N PHE A 22 -8.61 8.07 -0.59
CA PHE A 22 -8.63 8.89 0.62
C PHE A 22 -9.63 10.05 0.52
N PHE A 23 -9.64 10.79 -0.60
CA PHE A 23 -10.56 11.92 -0.78
C PHE A 23 -12.01 11.49 -1.00
N ILE A 24 -12.25 10.37 -1.69
CA ILE A 24 -13.61 9.89 -1.98
C ILE A 24 -14.25 9.15 -0.80
N ALA A 25 -13.47 8.77 0.22
CA ALA A 25 -13.92 8.01 1.40
C ALA A 25 -15.16 8.60 2.09
N ARG A 26 -15.31 9.94 2.06
CA ARG A 26 -16.45 10.65 2.65
C ARG A 26 -17.69 10.69 1.75
N ARG A 27 -17.54 10.44 0.45
CA ARG A 27 -18.58 10.57 -0.57
C ARG A 27 -19.18 9.23 -0.97
N SER A 28 -18.35 8.22 -1.17
CA SER A 28 -18.78 6.90 -1.64
C SER A 28 -17.93 5.80 -1.02
N TRP A 29 -18.56 4.97 -0.18
CA TRP A 29 -17.92 3.80 0.40
C TRP A 29 -17.50 2.78 -0.66
N ALA A 30 -18.39 2.49 -1.62
CA ALA A 30 -18.11 1.52 -2.67
C ALA A 30 -16.94 1.97 -3.54
N SER A 31 -16.93 3.23 -3.99
CA SER A 31 -15.83 3.77 -4.79
C SER A 31 -14.52 3.83 -4.01
N HIS A 32 -14.57 4.17 -2.71
CA HIS A 32 -13.40 4.13 -1.84
C HIS A 32 -12.78 2.74 -1.78
N VAL A 33 -13.60 1.71 -1.53
CA VAL A 33 -13.13 0.32 -1.44
C VAL A 33 -12.55 -0.15 -2.76
N VAL A 34 -13.23 0.11 -3.89
CA VAL A 34 -12.73 -0.27 -5.22
C VAL A 34 -11.37 0.37 -5.50
N LEU A 35 -11.24 1.69 -5.30
CA LEU A 35 -9.97 2.39 -5.54
C LEU A 35 -8.86 1.93 -4.59
N ALA A 36 -9.18 1.68 -3.32
CA ALA A 36 -8.20 1.19 -2.34
C ALA A 36 -7.70 -0.21 -2.71
N ILE A 37 -8.59 -1.13 -3.11
CA ILE A 37 -8.22 -2.48 -3.55
C ILE A 37 -7.43 -2.42 -4.87
N SER A 38 -7.85 -1.60 -5.85
CA SER A 38 -7.11 -1.42 -7.10
C SER A 38 -5.71 -0.86 -6.85
N GLY A 39 -5.58 0.11 -5.95
CA GLY A 39 -4.28 0.65 -5.53
C GLY A 39 -3.40 -0.43 -4.91
N PHE A 40 -3.98 -1.25 -4.03
CA PHE A 40 -3.30 -2.37 -3.40
C PHE A 40 -2.82 -3.44 -4.39
N VAL A 41 -3.64 -3.81 -5.38
CA VAL A 41 -3.25 -4.76 -6.43
C VAL A 41 -2.09 -4.20 -7.27
N ALA A 42 -2.14 -2.92 -7.64
CA ALA A 42 -1.05 -2.26 -8.35
C ALA A 42 0.25 -2.25 -7.54
N ASP A 43 0.17 -1.95 -6.25
CA ASP A 43 1.30 -1.92 -5.31
C ASP A 43 1.92 -3.32 -5.11
N MET A 44 1.08 -4.35 -4.96
CA MET A 44 1.51 -5.74 -4.90
C MET A 44 2.20 -6.18 -6.19
N TYR A 45 1.68 -5.79 -7.35
CA TYR A 45 2.28 -6.13 -8.64
C TYR A 45 3.65 -5.46 -8.82
N ALA A 46 3.78 -4.18 -8.46
CA ALA A 46 5.07 -3.48 -8.45
C ALA A 46 6.09 -4.17 -7.52
N THR A 47 5.66 -4.52 -6.30
CA THR A 47 6.48 -5.26 -5.33
C THR A 47 6.93 -6.61 -5.88
N TYR A 48 6.02 -7.36 -6.53
CA TYR A 48 6.34 -8.63 -7.18
C TYR A 48 7.41 -8.47 -8.26
N LEU A 49 7.28 -7.47 -9.15
CA LEU A 49 8.27 -7.21 -10.19
C LEU A 49 9.66 -6.90 -9.60
N MET A 50 9.73 -6.14 -8.50
CA MET A 50 11.00 -5.87 -7.80
C MET A 50 11.63 -7.14 -7.23
N VAL A 51 10.81 -8.02 -6.63
CA VAL A 51 11.28 -9.31 -6.09
C VAL A 51 11.77 -10.21 -7.21
N VAL A 52 11.05 -10.33 -8.32
CA VAL A 52 11.47 -11.17 -9.45
C VAL A 52 12.78 -10.69 -10.06
N ILE A 53 12.96 -9.38 -10.26
CA ILE A 53 14.24 -8.82 -10.72
C ILE A 53 15.38 -9.15 -9.76
N SER A 54 15.11 -9.19 -8.44
CA SER A 54 16.13 -9.60 -7.48
C SER A 54 16.49 -11.09 -7.56
N GLN A 55 15.55 -11.94 -8.02
CA GLN A 55 15.70 -13.40 -8.07
C GLN A 55 16.38 -13.92 -9.34
N ASP A 56 16.47 -13.13 -10.42
CA ASP A 56 17.18 -13.46 -11.67
C ASP A 56 18.73 -13.47 -11.55
N GLY A 57 19.27 -13.75 -10.34
CA GLY A 57 20.67 -14.17 -10.20
C GLY A 57 21.38 -13.77 -8.90
N VAL A 58 20.75 -13.05 -7.98
CA VAL A 58 21.44 -12.51 -6.79
C VAL A 58 20.60 -12.76 -5.54
N SER A 59 21.02 -13.72 -4.69
CA SER A 59 20.45 -13.96 -3.35
C SER A 59 20.06 -12.67 -2.64
N LEU A 60 18.94 -12.61 -1.91
CA LEU A 60 18.53 -11.45 -1.10
C LEU A 60 19.66 -10.89 -0.21
N SER A 61 20.57 -11.76 0.25
CA SER A 61 21.78 -11.40 1.02
C SER A 61 22.88 -10.68 0.23
N ARG A 62 22.79 -10.66 -1.10
CA ARG A 62 23.70 -9.98 -2.04
C ARG A 62 23.04 -8.76 -2.70
N VAL A 63 21.75 -8.52 -2.45
CA VAL A 63 21.05 -7.31 -2.89
C VAL A 63 21.35 -6.18 -1.92
N SER A 64 21.42 -4.93 -2.41
CA SER A 64 21.78 -3.78 -1.58
C SER A 64 20.86 -3.66 -0.35
N VAL A 65 21.42 -3.15 0.75
CA VAL A 65 20.67 -2.91 1.99
C VAL A 65 19.41 -2.07 1.74
N TRP A 66 19.45 -1.19 0.74
CA TRP A 66 18.33 -0.33 0.34
C TRP A 66 17.17 -1.11 -0.27
N VAL A 67 17.44 -2.13 -1.09
CA VAL A 67 16.39 -3.01 -1.65
C VAL A 67 15.79 -3.89 -0.56
N GLN A 68 16.60 -4.40 0.37
CA GLN A 68 16.11 -5.15 1.52
C GLN A 68 15.19 -4.30 2.40
N LEU A 69 15.63 -3.06 2.72
CA LEU A 69 14.83 -2.11 3.50
C LEU A 69 13.51 -1.80 2.81
N HIS A 70 13.53 -1.47 1.52
CA HIS A 70 12.32 -1.21 0.74
C HIS A 70 11.37 -2.41 0.72
N THR A 71 11.91 -3.63 0.57
CA THR A 71 11.11 -4.86 0.57
C THR A 71 10.41 -5.05 1.92
N VAL A 72 11.12 -4.85 3.03
CA VAL A 72 10.54 -4.93 4.39
C VAL A 72 9.46 -3.87 4.60
N LEU A 73 9.68 -2.64 4.15
CA LEU A 73 8.71 -1.55 4.22
C LEU A 73 7.45 -1.88 3.41
N SER A 74 7.61 -2.44 2.21
CA SER A 74 6.50 -2.82 1.33
C SER A 74 5.69 -3.98 1.90
N LEU A 75 6.36 -5.01 2.43
CA LEU A 75 5.68 -6.12 3.15
C LEU A 75 4.94 -5.62 4.39
N SER A 76 5.53 -4.68 5.13
CA SER A 76 4.89 -4.04 6.28
C SER A 76 3.65 -3.26 5.85
N ALA A 77 3.74 -2.47 4.77
CA ALA A 77 2.62 -1.72 4.22
C ALA A 77 1.46 -2.65 3.78
N ILE A 78 1.77 -3.80 3.19
CA ILE A 78 0.79 -4.83 2.84
C ILE A 78 0.06 -5.35 4.08
N GLY A 79 0.80 -5.69 5.15
CA GLY A 79 0.20 -6.13 6.42
C GLY A 79 -0.71 -5.06 7.03
N LEU A 80 -0.26 -3.80 7.02
CA LEU A 80 -1.04 -2.67 7.51
C LEU A 80 -2.30 -2.43 6.65
N PHE A 81 -2.25 -2.68 5.34
CA PHE A 81 -3.43 -2.60 4.48
C PHE A 81 -4.52 -3.58 4.91
N PHE A 82 -4.17 -4.84 5.19
CA PHE A 82 -5.14 -5.83 5.68
C PHE A 82 -5.76 -5.42 7.02
N PHE A 83 -4.94 -4.90 7.93
CA PHE A 83 -5.47 -4.37 9.19
C PHE A 83 -6.38 -3.16 8.96
N GLN A 84 -6.02 -2.25 8.05
CA GLN A 84 -6.83 -1.11 7.69
C GLN A 84 -8.17 -1.52 7.04
N ALA A 85 -8.15 -2.55 6.19
CA ALA A 85 -9.33 -3.14 5.58
C ALA A 85 -10.23 -3.81 6.61
N TYR A 86 -9.66 -4.53 7.59
CA TYR A 86 -10.38 -5.10 8.73
C TYR A 86 -11.11 -4.01 9.52
N LEU A 87 -10.42 -2.93 9.90
CA LEU A 87 -11.04 -1.80 10.59
C LEU A 87 -12.17 -1.18 9.75
N GLY A 88 -11.95 -1.04 8.44
CA GLY A 88 -12.94 -0.50 7.51
C GLY A 88 -14.19 -1.38 7.41
N TYR A 89 -14.02 -2.70 7.35
CA TYR A 89 -15.11 -3.66 7.32
C TYR A 89 -15.97 -3.55 8.58
N HIS A 90 -15.36 -3.56 9.77
CA HIS A 90 -16.08 -3.43 11.04
C HIS A 90 -16.71 -2.04 11.22
N ALA A 91 -16.08 -0.98 10.74
CA ALA A 91 -16.64 0.36 10.74
C ALA A 91 -17.95 0.44 9.92
N LYS A 92 -18.10 -0.39 8.88
CA LYS A 92 -19.27 -0.42 8.01
C LYS A 92 -20.33 -1.42 8.45
N TRP A 93 -19.92 -2.65 8.77
CA TRP A 93 -20.78 -3.82 8.95
C TRP A 93 -20.83 -4.36 10.37
N GLY A 94 -20.05 -3.81 11.31
CA GLY A 94 -20.07 -4.21 12.71
C GLY A 94 -21.39 -3.86 13.42
N TRP A 95 -21.50 -4.28 14.67
CA TRP A 95 -22.64 -3.96 15.52
C TRP A 95 -22.78 -2.43 15.69
N PRO A 96 -24.00 -1.89 15.90
CA PRO A 96 -24.22 -0.45 15.99
C PRO A 96 -23.29 0.29 16.96
N TYR A 97 -22.99 -0.29 18.12
CA TYR A 97 -22.09 0.30 19.12
C TYR A 97 -20.61 0.24 18.70
N GLU A 98 -20.20 -0.79 17.96
CA GLU A 98 -18.83 -0.99 17.51
C GLU A 98 -18.47 -0.10 16.31
N ARG A 99 -19.43 0.16 15.42
CA ARG A 99 -19.18 0.91 14.17
C ARG A 99 -18.53 2.27 14.40
N TRP A 100 -18.94 3.00 15.45
CA TRP A 100 -18.33 4.29 15.77
C TRP A 100 -16.86 4.12 16.20
N LEU A 101 -16.58 3.16 17.08
CA LEU A 101 -15.23 2.86 17.57
C LEU A 101 -14.31 2.47 16.42
N TYR A 102 -14.72 1.50 15.59
CA TYR A 102 -13.93 1.04 14.45
C TYR A 102 -13.77 2.12 13.38
N ARG A 103 -14.75 3.01 13.20
CA ARG A 103 -14.61 4.14 12.27
C ARG A 103 -13.56 5.14 12.74
N ASP A 104 -13.56 5.47 14.03
CA ASP A 104 -12.54 6.34 14.61
C ASP A 104 -11.14 5.71 14.53
N GLN A 105 -11.03 4.43 14.88
CA GLN A 105 -9.80 3.65 14.75
C GLN A 105 -9.32 3.58 13.29
N HIS A 106 -10.21 3.28 12.33
CA HIS A 106 -9.90 3.22 10.90
C HIS A 106 -9.33 4.55 10.39
N ILE A 107 -9.92 5.68 10.80
CA ILE A 107 -9.46 7.01 10.37
C ILE A 107 -8.11 7.34 11.02
N LYS A 108 -7.96 7.11 12.33
CA LYS A 108 -6.71 7.37 13.04
C LYS A 108 -5.58 6.50 12.51
N PHE A 109 -5.83 5.21 12.31
CA PHE A 109 -4.84 4.28 11.77
C PHE A 109 -4.44 4.64 10.33
N ALA A 110 -5.41 4.99 9.46
CA ALA A 110 -5.11 5.51 8.13
C ALA A 110 -4.13 6.68 8.18
N LYS A 111 -4.45 7.69 9.00
CA LYS A 111 -3.71 8.95 9.04
C LYS A 111 -2.33 8.82 9.66
N TRP A 112 -2.20 8.05 10.73
CA TRP A 112 -1.00 8.06 11.57
C TRP A 112 -0.09 6.86 11.40
N VAL A 113 -0.58 5.76 10.81
CA VAL A 113 0.19 4.53 10.64
C VAL A 113 0.26 4.14 9.17
N PHE A 114 -0.88 3.85 8.55
CA PHE A 114 -0.91 3.30 7.20
C PHE A 114 -0.35 4.28 6.15
N LEU A 115 -0.88 5.51 6.05
CA LEU A 115 -0.41 6.50 5.06
C LEU A 115 1.07 6.86 5.24
N PRO A 116 1.58 7.13 6.46
CA PRO A 116 3.01 7.38 6.66
C PRO A 116 3.90 6.20 6.26
N THR A 117 3.58 4.97 6.71
CA THR A 117 4.38 3.79 6.35
C THR A 117 4.36 3.56 4.85
N TRP A 118 3.19 3.70 4.23
CA TRP A 118 3.04 3.57 2.78
C TRP A 118 3.83 4.67 2.03
N ALA A 119 3.79 5.93 2.49
CA ALA A 119 4.54 7.01 1.87
C ALA A 119 6.06 6.79 1.96
N VAL A 120 6.55 6.25 3.08
CA VAL A 120 7.97 5.87 3.23
C VAL A 120 8.33 4.69 2.33
N ALA A 121 7.45 3.68 2.22
CA ALA A 121 7.64 2.57 1.28
C ALA A 121 7.71 3.08 -0.17
N TYR A 122 6.78 3.94 -0.58
CA TYR A 122 6.79 4.56 -1.90
C TYR A 122 8.07 5.37 -2.16
N ALA A 123 8.44 6.26 -1.22
CA ALA A 123 9.62 7.12 -1.38
C ALA A 123 10.91 6.29 -1.44
N SER A 124 11.04 5.25 -0.61
CA SER A 124 12.19 4.35 -0.67
C SER A 124 12.27 3.58 -1.98
N GLY A 125 11.14 3.20 -2.58
CA GLY A 125 11.11 2.54 -3.89
C GLY A 125 11.49 3.50 -5.01
N PHE A 126 10.96 4.72 -5.00
CA PHE A 126 11.33 5.77 -5.95
C PHE A 126 12.84 6.08 -5.94
N LEU A 127 13.43 6.17 -4.74
CA LEU A 127 14.88 6.41 -4.57
C LEU A 127 15.77 5.28 -5.10
N LEU A 128 15.26 4.06 -5.29
CA LEU A 128 16.02 2.95 -5.88
C LEU A 128 16.21 3.09 -7.39
N PHE A 129 15.45 3.96 -8.04
CA PHE A 129 15.47 4.17 -9.50
C PHE A 129 16.05 5.52 -9.93
N LEU A 130 16.34 6.42 -8.98
CA LEU A 130 17.15 7.62 -9.19
C LEU A 130 18.65 7.29 -9.20
#